data_AF-A0A7W1W0Q5-F1
#
_entry.id   AF-A0A7W1W0Q5-F1
#
_cell.length_a   1.000
_cell.length_b   1.000
_cell.length_c   1.000
_cell.angle_alpha   90.00
_cell.angle_beta   90.00
_cell.angle_gamma   90.00
#
_symmetry.space_group_name_H-M   'P 1'
#
loop_
_entity.id
_entity.type
_entity.pdbx_description
1 polymer ?
#
loop_
_entity_poly.entity_id
_entity_poly.type
_entity_poly.pdbx_seq_one_letter_code
_entity_poly.pdbx_strand_id
1 'polypeptide(L)'
;MQQPLPSLTRRQFLNTSSLSAAALLMLQTTILARENQSGAPVPRLIPTLTGDIDPGNMGLTLMHEHLLFFNGIAPTDAGYQPIPENLRQESIDFAADRINDAARMGVETLVDVGPYRPIDLYQEIASRTRVKIIVSTGFYRESKRPQWAIDMTDPHEMVNYMLKESQEGIGGTKLRAGIIKVAQEKSPMSDWEKKVFQAAATVQKKTGINIATHTGNAVEQFNVLTKAGADPKKIYFSHVDVRRNGKVGDLLPLLQAGAYLEVDTFGQAFNTSEAVLAAFIRDVCDAGYANKLFISIDSNWHWVNGEKKFEGAEAPRLDPLASKRTFSYMFTDVIPTLFKFGFSMNEIRTFLVDNPQNYFERYS
;
A
#
# COMPACT_ATOMS: atom_id res chain seq x y z
N MET A 1 8.22 13.32 -30.12
CA MET A 1 7.64 14.54 -29.49
C MET A 1 6.17 14.29 -29.22
N GLN A 2 5.84 13.74 -28.05
CA GLN A 2 4.44 13.58 -27.62
C GLN A 2 4.00 14.88 -26.93
N GLN A 3 2.80 15.35 -27.27
CA GLN A 3 2.22 16.55 -26.65
C GLN A 3 1.89 16.30 -25.17
N PRO A 4 2.04 17.31 -24.29
CA PRO A 4 1.67 17.18 -22.88
C PRO A 4 0.15 16.92 -22.78
N LEU A 5 -0.23 15.93 -21.97
CA LEU A 5 -1.63 15.73 -21.58
C LEU A 5 -2.14 17.00 -20.88
N PRO A 6 -3.35 17.49 -21.22
CA PRO A 6 -3.83 18.78 -20.72
C PRO A 6 -4.05 18.71 -19.20
N SER A 7 -3.39 19.60 -18.48
CA SER A 7 -3.70 19.89 -17.08
C SER A 7 -5.13 20.43 -16.99
N LEU A 8 -6.01 19.72 -16.27
CA LEU A 8 -7.39 20.16 -16.06
C LEU A 8 -7.41 21.51 -15.35
N THR A 9 -8.07 22.50 -15.95
CA THR A 9 -8.24 23.81 -15.32
C THR A 9 -9.25 23.73 -14.16
N ARG A 10 -9.08 24.60 -13.15
CA ARG A 10 -9.97 24.70 -11.96
C ARG A 10 -11.47 24.80 -12.32
N ARG A 11 -11.79 25.30 -13.51
CA ARG A 11 -13.16 25.47 -14.04
C ARG A 11 -13.72 24.18 -14.66
N GLN A 12 -12.88 23.32 -15.22
CA GLN A 12 -13.28 22.00 -15.73
C GLN A 12 -13.46 20.99 -14.60
N PHE A 13 -12.68 21.10 -13.52
CA PHE A 13 -12.86 20.29 -12.31
C PHE A 13 -14.26 20.48 -11.69
N LEU A 14 -14.82 21.69 -11.71
CA LEU A 14 -16.12 22.01 -11.09
C LEU A 14 -17.34 21.60 -11.92
N ASN A 15 -17.19 21.40 -13.23
CA ASN A 15 -18.33 21.09 -14.12
C ASN A 15 -18.60 19.58 -14.27
N THR A 16 -17.69 18.71 -13.82
CA THR A 16 -17.88 17.24 -13.80
C THR A 16 -18.23 16.71 -12.39
N SER A 17 -18.41 17.58 -11.40
CA SER A 17 -18.29 17.25 -9.97
C SER A 17 -19.39 17.85 -9.08
N SER A 18 -20.60 18.00 -9.59
CA SER A 18 -21.73 18.46 -8.77
C SER A 18 -22.10 17.48 -7.63
N LEU A 19 -21.65 16.22 -7.68
CA LEU A 19 -21.69 15.29 -6.54
C LEU A 19 -20.40 15.24 -5.70
N SER A 20 -19.24 15.66 -6.23
CA SER A 20 -17.95 15.52 -5.53
C SER A 20 -17.74 16.57 -4.45
N ALA A 21 -18.23 17.80 -4.66
CA ALA A 21 -18.05 18.89 -3.70
C ALA A 21 -18.81 18.65 -2.38
N ALA A 22 -19.98 18.01 -2.43
CA ALA A 22 -20.77 17.68 -1.24
C ALA A 22 -20.15 16.52 -0.44
N ALA A 23 -19.54 15.53 -1.11
CA ALA A 23 -18.83 14.43 -0.47
C ALA A 23 -17.51 14.90 0.19
N LEU A 24 -16.77 15.84 -0.43
CA LEU A 24 -15.54 16.40 0.15
C LEU A 24 -15.79 17.29 1.37
N LEU A 25 -16.89 18.05 1.42
CA LEU A 25 -17.20 18.92 2.56
C LEU A 25 -17.59 18.13 3.82
N MET A 26 -18.22 16.97 3.67
CA MET A 26 -18.64 16.14 4.82
C MET A 26 -17.47 15.40 5.50
N LEU A 27 -16.34 15.19 4.83
CA LEU A 27 -15.14 14.62 5.45
C LEU A 27 -14.48 15.57 6.47
N GLN A 28 -14.69 16.88 6.33
CA GLN A 28 -13.92 17.89 7.08
C GLN A 28 -14.51 18.26 8.45
N THR A 29 -15.72 17.82 8.79
CA THR A 29 -16.39 18.26 10.02
C THR A 29 -16.84 17.10 10.91
N THR A 30 -15.90 16.53 11.67
CA THR A 30 -16.07 16.14 13.09
C THR A 30 -14.78 15.53 13.62
N ILE A 31 -13.88 16.36 14.17
CA ILE A 31 -12.84 15.92 15.10
C ILE A 31 -12.78 16.97 16.21
N LEU A 32 -13.50 16.74 17.31
CA LEU A 32 -13.20 17.40 18.58
C LEU A 32 -13.40 16.44 19.76
N ALA A 33 -12.33 16.39 20.55
CA ALA A 33 -12.21 16.05 21.96
C ALA A 33 -12.55 14.62 22.42
N ARG A 34 -11.50 13.86 22.75
CA ARG A 34 -11.55 12.90 23.85
C ARG A 34 -10.37 13.17 24.78
N GLU A 35 -10.68 13.49 26.03
CA GLU A 35 -9.71 13.81 27.08
C GLU A 35 -8.91 12.57 27.54
N ASN A 36 -7.66 12.85 27.89
CA ASN A 36 -6.66 11.93 28.43
C ASN A 36 -7.19 11.11 29.63
N GLN A 37 -7.14 9.78 29.52
CA GLN A 37 -7.04 8.91 30.68
C GLN A 37 -5.58 8.40 30.80
N SER A 38 -4.91 8.86 31.85
CA SER A 38 -3.56 8.50 32.23
C SER A 38 -3.46 7.02 32.60
N GLY A 39 -2.71 6.25 31.81
CA GLY A 39 -2.42 4.83 32.05
C GLY A 39 -2.17 3.98 30.79
N ALA A 40 -2.40 4.52 29.59
CA ALA A 40 -2.15 3.78 28.34
C ALA A 40 -0.64 3.65 28.06
N PRO A 41 -0.16 2.50 27.52
CA PRO A 41 1.19 2.39 27.00
C PRO A 41 1.45 3.52 25.99
N VAL A 42 2.62 4.15 26.06
CA VAL A 42 3.00 5.24 25.14
C VAL A 42 2.87 4.69 23.72
N PRO A 43 2.00 5.26 22.87
CA PRO A 43 1.84 4.77 21.50
C PRO A 43 3.20 4.83 20.81
N ARG A 44 3.63 3.70 20.25
CA ARG A 44 4.86 3.65 19.46
C ARG A 44 4.58 4.45 18.20
N LEU A 45 5.23 5.61 18.07
CA LEU A 45 5.08 6.44 16.88
C LEU A 45 5.44 5.65 15.62
N ILE A 46 4.73 5.92 14.54
CA ILE A 46 4.93 5.33 13.23
C ILE A 46 6.03 6.12 12.51
N PRO A 47 7.15 5.50 12.11
CA PRO A 47 8.16 6.17 11.30
C PRO A 47 7.59 6.60 9.94
N THR A 48 7.83 7.84 9.56
CA THR A 48 7.58 8.36 8.20
C THR A 48 8.84 9.03 7.65
N LEU A 49 8.85 9.33 6.36
CA LEU A 49 9.98 10.01 5.70
C LEU A 49 10.21 11.45 6.20
N THR A 50 9.23 12.08 6.84
CA THR A 50 9.30 13.46 7.37
C THR A 50 9.21 13.52 8.89
N GLY A 51 9.30 12.37 9.57
CA GLY A 51 9.29 12.26 11.03
C GLY A 51 8.27 11.25 11.54
N ASP A 52 8.45 10.83 12.78
CA ASP A 52 7.55 9.91 13.45
C ASP A 52 6.17 10.55 13.70
N ILE A 53 5.07 9.80 13.50
CA ILE A 53 3.69 10.27 13.71
C ILE A 53 2.93 9.36 14.68
N ASP A 54 2.00 9.94 15.44
CA ASP A 54 1.03 9.15 16.19
C ASP A 54 0.01 8.50 15.23
N PRO A 55 -0.42 7.25 15.45
CA PRO A 55 -1.47 6.60 14.65
C PRO A 55 -2.76 7.41 14.52
N GLY A 56 -3.18 8.12 15.58
CA GLY A 56 -4.37 9.00 15.55
C GLY A 56 -4.23 10.22 14.63
N ASN A 57 -3.01 10.50 14.15
CA ASN A 57 -2.71 11.56 13.20
C ASN A 57 -2.52 11.05 11.76
N MET A 58 -2.82 9.78 11.45
CA MET A 58 -2.71 9.26 10.08
C MET A 58 -3.72 9.91 9.13
N GLY A 59 -4.94 10.19 9.60
CA GLY A 59 -6.00 10.74 8.77
C GLY A 59 -6.37 9.82 7.61
N LEU A 60 -6.82 10.40 6.50
CA LEU A 60 -7.14 9.63 5.29
C LEU A 60 -5.88 8.99 4.70
N THR A 61 -5.86 7.66 4.70
CA THR A 61 -4.70 6.83 4.36
C THR A 61 -4.98 5.90 3.17
N LEU A 62 -4.05 5.86 2.21
CA LEU A 62 -3.95 4.76 1.24
C LEU A 62 -2.90 3.77 1.71
N MET A 63 -3.32 2.53 2.00
CA MET A 63 -2.54 1.52 2.72
C MET A 63 -1.60 0.69 1.84
N HIS A 64 -1.73 0.76 0.52
CA HIS A 64 -0.94 -0.03 -0.41
C HIS A 64 -0.66 0.75 -1.68
N GLU A 65 0.47 1.43 -1.70
CA GLU A 65 0.88 2.26 -2.83
C GLU A 65 2.36 2.07 -3.15
N HIS A 66 2.77 2.59 -4.31
CA HIS A 66 4.17 2.81 -4.65
C HIS A 66 4.34 4.26 -5.12
N LEU A 67 5.23 5.02 -4.48
CA LEU A 67 5.62 6.35 -4.95
C LEU A 67 6.17 6.25 -6.37
N LEU A 68 7.09 5.30 -6.53
CA LEU A 68 7.61 4.83 -7.79
C LEU A 68 7.85 3.32 -7.64
N PHE A 69 7.53 2.56 -8.67
CA PHE A 69 7.74 1.12 -8.65
C PHE A 69 9.14 0.78 -9.16
N PHE A 70 9.89 0.02 -8.36
CA PHE A 70 11.21 -0.50 -8.72
C PHE A 70 11.15 -2.03 -8.73
N ASN A 71 11.48 -2.63 -9.86
CA ASN A 71 11.71 -4.08 -9.93
C ASN A 71 13.15 -4.39 -9.52
N GLY A 72 13.38 -5.50 -8.79
CA GLY A 72 14.67 -6.18 -8.82
C GLY A 72 14.82 -7.05 -10.08
N ILE A 73 15.97 -7.70 -10.24
CA ILE A 73 16.45 -8.26 -11.52
C ILE A 73 15.46 -9.27 -12.09
N ALA A 74 15.08 -9.12 -13.37
CA ALA A 74 14.63 -10.24 -14.18
C ALA A 74 15.85 -10.88 -14.85
N PRO A 75 15.90 -12.20 -15.11
CA PRO A 75 17.06 -12.85 -15.74
C PRO A 75 17.50 -12.23 -17.09
N THR A 76 16.64 -11.41 -17.71
CA THR A 76 16.87 -10.71 -18.98
C THR A 76 16.83 -9.18 -18.86
N ASP A 77 16.64 -8.63 -17.65
CA ASP A 77 16.54 -7.20 -17.39
C ASP A 77 17.28 -6.90 -16.07
N ALA A 78 18.38 -6.16 -16.17
CA ALA A 78 19.18 -5.77 -15.02
C ALA A 78 18.30 -4.90 -14.11
N GLY A 79 17.63 -5.53 -13.15
CA GLY A 79 16.75 -4.85 -12.21
C GLY A 79 17.49 -3.85 -11.35
N TYR A 80 16.74 -3.12 -10.51
CA TYR A 80 17.13 -1.82 -9.99
C TYR A 80 17.97 -1.07 -11.04
N GLN A 81 17.33 -0.64 -12.12
CA GLN A 81 17.88 0.50 -12.84
C GLN A 81 17.68 1.67 -11.88
N PRO A 82 18.73 2.20 -11.22
CA PRO A 82 18.58 3.51 -10.61
C PRO A 82 18.01 4.42 -11.70
N ILE A 83 17.00 5.21 -11.35
CA ILE A 83 16.45 6.20 -12.28
C ILE A 83 17.65 6.94 -12.87
N PRO A 84 17.85 6.91 -14.20
CA PRO A 84 18.99 7.57 -14.83
C PRO A 84 19.09 9.00 -14.32
N GLU A 85 20.31 9.49 -14.07
CA GLU A 85 20.49 10.81 -13.43
C GLU A 85 19.74 11.92 -14.17
N ASN A 86 19.68 11.84 -15.50
CA ASN A 86 18.95 12.79 -16.33
C ASN A 86 17.42 12.74 -16.17
N LEU A 87 16.85 11.65 -15.63
CA LEU A 87 15.43 11.49 -15.32
C LEU A 87 15.12 11.64 -13.82
N ARG A 88 16.15 11.81 -12.99
CA ARG A 88 16.02 11.85 -11.53
C ARG A 88 15.10 12.99 -11.07
N GLN A 89 15.34 14.20 -11.55
CA GLN A 89 14.53 15.37 -11.19
C GLN A 89 13.08 15.22 -11.69
N GLU A 90 12.90 14.77 -12.92
CA GLU A 90 11.56 14.54 -13.49
C GLU A 90 10.77 13.47 -12.72
N SER A 91 11.45 12.47 -12.17
CA SER A 91 10.84 11.44 -11.33
C SER A 91 10.37 11.99 -9.99
N ILE A 92 11.19 12.84 -9.36
CA ILE A 92 10.81 13.54 -8.12
C ILE A 92 9.58 14.41 -8.37
N ASP A 93 9.63 15.24 -9.42
CA ASP A 93 8.55 16.17 -9.76
C ASP A 93 7.26 15.40 -10.05
N PHE A 94 7.35 14.34 -10.85
CA PHE A 94 6.19 13.50 -11.17
C PHE A 94 5.56 12.89 -9.92
N ALA A 95 6.35 12.22 -9.06
CA ALA A 95 5.84 11.56 -7.87
C ALA A 95 5.25 12.58 -6.88
N ALA A 96 5.98 13.67 -6.61
CA ALA A 96 5.51 14.74 -5.73
C ALA A 96 4.21 15.37 -6.24
N ASP A 97 4.10 15.61 -7.55
CA ASP A 97 2.87 16.14 -8.15
C ASP A 97 1.69 15.17 -7.96
N ARG A 98 1.87 13.86 -8.22
CA ARG A 98 0.79 12.87 -8.01
C ARG A 98 0.36 12.78 -6.56
N ILE A 99 1.29 12.84 -5.62
CA ILE A 99 0.99 12.86 -4.19
C ILE A 99 0.25 14.16 -3.83
N ASN A 100 0.70 15.30 -4.34
CA ASN A 100 0.06 16.59 -4.09
C ASN A 100 -1.34 16.71 -4.74
N ASP A 101 -1.58 16.01 -5.85
CA ASP A 101 -2.93 15.86 -6.43
C ASP A 101 -3.85 15.16 -5.41
N ALA A 102 -3.39 14.04 -4.83
CA ALA A 102 -4.15 13.30 -3.83
C ALA A 102 -4.29 14.08 -2.51
N ALA A 103 -3.28 14.85 -2.12
CA ALA A 103 -3.35 15.75 -0.98
C ALA A 103 -4.47 16.78 -1.15
N ARG A 104 -4.74 17.27 -2.37
CA ARG A 104 -5.87 18.17 -2.64
C ARG A 104 -7.22 17.47 -2.56
N MET A 105 -7.25 16.14 -2.69
CA MET A 105 -8.44 15.31 -2.48
C MET A 105 -8.62 14.91 -0.99
N GLY A 106 -7.69 15.30 -0.12
CA GLY A 106 -7.77 15.05 1.31
C GLY A 106 -6.91 13.90 1.83
N VAL A 107 -6.11 13.24 0.99
CA VAL A 107 -5.14 12.24 1.47
C VAL A 107 -4.13 12.90 2.40
N GLU A 108 -3.89 12.27 3.55
CA GLU A 108 -2.97 12.74 4.58
C GLU A 108 -1.79 11.78 4.77
N THR A 109 -1.99 10.48 4.53
CA THR A 109 -0.94 9.46 4.65
C THR A 109 -0.95 8.50 3.45
N LEU A 110 0.25 8.11 3.00
CA LEU A 110 0.46 7.01 2.07
C LEU A 110 1.38 5.97 2.71
N VAL A 111 1.08 4.69 2.48
CA VAL A 111 1.97 3.58 2.82
C VAL A 111 2.60 3.04 1.53
N ASP A 112 3.87 3.35 1.33
CA ASP A 112 4.68 2.77 0.26
C ASP A 112 5.18 1.40 0.68
N VAL A 113 4.74 0.37 -0.05
CA VAL A 113 5.11 -1.01 0.24
C VAL A 113 6.15 -1.59 -0.73
N GLY A 114 6.86 -0.75 -1.49
CA GLY A 114 7.98 -1.16 -2.32
C GLY A 114 9.23 -1.34 -1.47
N PRO A 115 9.66 -2.57 -1.12
CA PRO A 115 10.75 -2.77 -0.17
C PRO A 115 12.14 -2.37 -0.70
N TYR A 116 12.26 -2.20 -2.02
CA TYR A 116 13.49 -1.82 -2.69
C TYR A 116 13.34 -0.42 -3.28
N ARG A 117 14.06 0.57 -2.74
CA ARG A 117 13.92 1.97 -3.14
C ARG A 117 15.22 2.78 -2.94
N PRO A 118 15.48 3.79 -3.77
CA PRO A 118 16.47 4.82 -3.47
C PRO A 118 15.92 5.73 -2.35
N ILE A 119 16.40 5.54 -1.12
CA ILE A 119 15.86 6.29 0.02
C ILE A 119 16.12 7.80 -0.07
N ASP A 120 17.24 8.19 -0.68
CA ASP A 120 17.61 9.58 -0.96
C ASP A 120 16.63 10.24 -1.93
N LEU A 121 16.20 9.52 -2.98
CA LEU A 121 15.16 9.98 -3.90
C LEU A 121 13.81 10.15 -3.19
N TYR A 122 13.47 9.20 -2.32
CA TYR A 122 12.23 9.23 -1.54
C TYR A 122 12.21 10.39 -0.54
N GLN A 123 13.35 10.72 0.07
CA GLN A 123 13.49 11.91 0.92
C GLN A 123 13.16 13.19 0.16
N GLU A 124 13.65 13.32 -1.06
CA GLU A 124 13.40 14.52 -1.88
C GLU A 124 11.97 14.59 -2.42
N ILE A 125 11.29 13.45 -2.62
CA ILE A 125 9.85 13.45 -2.88
C ILE A 125 9.09 13.91 -1.63
N ALA A 126 9.42 13.34 -0.47
CA ALA A 126 8.71 13.60 0.78
C ALA A 126 8.87 15.06 1.25
N SER A 127 9.99 15.71 0.96
CA SER A 127 10.22 17.13 1.29
C SER A 127 9.32 18.10 0.49
N ARG A 128 8.70 17.63 -0.60
CA ARG A 128 7.87 18.44 -1.52
C ARG A 128 6.37 18.24 -1.34
N THR A 129 5.96 17.55 -0.29
CA THR A 129 4.55 17.31 0.00
C THR A 129 4.27 17.35 1.50
N ARG A 130 3.02 17.66 1.85
CA ARG A 130 2.52 17.59 3.24
C ARG A 130 2.03 16.18 3.64
N VAL A 131 1.92 15.27 2.66
CA VAL A 131 1.44 13.91 2.88
C VAL A 131 2.52 13.12 3.61
N LYS A 132 2.12 12.41 4.66
CA LYS A 132 2.98 11.55 5.47
C LYS A 132 3.23 10.28 4.69
N ILE A 133 4.49 9.86 4.57
CA ILE A 133 4.85 8.69 3.77
C ILE A 133 5.51 7.67 4.69
N ILE A 134 4.80 6.55 4.92
CA ILE A 134 5.32 5.38 5.63
C ILE A 134 5.95 4.46 4.58
N VAL A 135 7.16 3.96 4.81
CA VAL A 135 7.85 3.05 3.88
C VAL A 135 8.05 1.66 4.50
N SER A 136 8.13 0.62 3.66
CA SER A 136 8.23 -0.78 4.10
C SER A 136 9.62 -1.40 4.05
N THR A 137 10.12 -2.05 5.09
CA THR A 137 11.25 -2.99 4.90
C THR A 137 10.74 -4.29 4.25
N GLY A 138 11.63 -5.20 3.86
CA GLY A 138 11.28 -6.60 3.59
C GLY A 138 11.71 -7.07 2.21
N PHE A 139 10.92 -7.97 1.61
CA PHE A 139 11.29 -8.65 0.38
C PHE A 139 10.10 -8.78 -0.56
N TYR A 140 10.33 -8.50 -1.83
CA TYR A 140 9.36 -8.72 -2.90
C TYR A 140 9.52 -10.12 -3.52
N ARG A 141 8.87 -10.36 -4.66
CA ARG A 141 8.81 -11.65 -5.36
C ARG A 141 10.20 -12.25 -5.56
N GLU A 142 10.28 -13.57 -5.42
CA GLU A 142 11.52 -14.33 -5.56
C GLU A 142 12.20 -14.06 -6.92
N SER A 143 11.42 -13.96 -8.00
CA SER A 143 11.92 -13.70 -9.37
C SER A 143 12.36 -12.25 -9.64
N LYS A 144 12.02 -11.31 -8.75
CA LYS A 144 12.30 -9.87 -8.88
C LYS A 144 13.15 -9.36 -7.70
N ARG A 145 13.92 -10.23 -7.07
CA ARG A 145 14.82 -9.83 -5.98
C ARG A 145 16.08 -9.14 -6.53
N PRO A 146 16.62 -8.13 -5.83
CA PRO A 146 17.86 -7.47 -6.24
C PRO A 146 19.06 -8.43 -6.13
N GLN A 147 20.15 -8.15 -6.87
CA GLN A 147 21.34 -9.02 -6.92
C GLN A 147 21.89 -9.36 -5.53
N TRP A 148 21.93 -8.38 -4.63
CA TRP A 148 22.44 -8.55 -3.27
C TRP A 148 21.60 -9.52 -2.42
N ALA A 149 20.34 -9.77 -2.80
CA ALA A 149 19.45 -10.69 -2.11
C ALA A 149 19.44 -12.10 -2.73
N ILE A 150 20.16 -12.32 -3.85
CA ILE A 150 20.08 -13.60 -4.58
C ILE A 150 20.61 -14.77 -3.77
N ASP A 151 21.71 -14.54 -3.06
CA ASP A 151 22.40 -15.55 -2.26
C ASP A 151 21.97 -15.52 -0.78
N MET A 152 21.06 -14.61 -0.41
CA MET A 152 20.50 -14.52 0.94
C MET A 152 19.56 -15.69 1.18
N THR A 153 20.13 -16.80 1.65
CA THR A 153 19.44 -18.08 1.88
C THR A 153 19.34 -18.44 3.36
N ASP A 154 20.04 -17.72 4.23
CA ASP A 154 19.94 -17.81 5.68
C ASP A 154 18.81 -16.89 6.20
N PRO A 155 17.78 -17.43 6.88
CA PRO A 155 16.74 -16.62 7.52
C PRO A 155 17.27 -15.57 8.49
N HIS A 156 18.42 -15.79 9.14
CA HIS A 156 19.02 -14.80 10.05
C HIS A 156 19.46 -13.54 9.32
N GLU A 157 19.98 -13.64 8.11
CA GLU A 157 20.33 -12.49 7.27
C GLU A 157 19.07 -11.67 6.91
N MET A 158 17.98 -12.35 6.56
CA MET A 158 16.69 -11.72 6.26
C MET A 158 16.11 -10.99 7.48
N VAL A 159 16.17 -11.63 8.66
CA VAL A 159 15.75 -11.03 9.94
C VAL A 159 16.60 -9.79 10.26
N ASN A 160 17.92 -9.88 10.14
CA ASN A 160 18.84 -8.78 10.43
C ASN A 160 18.62 -7.60 9.48
N TYR A 161 18.41 -7.86 8.19
CA TYR A 161 18.07 -6.84 7.20
C TYR A 161 16.82 -6.05 7.62
N MET A 162 15.73 -6.76 7.92
CA MET A 162 14.46 -6.13 8.31
C MET A 162 14.52 -5.42 9.67
N LEU A 163 15.27 -5.96 10.64
CA LEU A 163 15.50 -5.29 11.93
C LEU A 163 16.29 -4.00 11.74
N LYS A 164 17.35 -4.03 10.93
CA LYS A 164 18.17 -2.85 10.66
C LYS A 164 17.34 -1.73 10.06
N GLU A 165 16.58 -2.00 9.00
CA GLU A 165 15.75 -0.97 8.36
C GLU A 165 14.62 -0.45 9.26
N SER A 166 14.03 -1.30 10.11
CA SER A 166 12.92 -0.91 10.98
C SER A 166 13.35 -0.25 12.29
N GLN A 167 14.54 -0.54 12.81
CA GLN A 167 14.99 -0.04 14.12
C GLN A 167 16.12 0.98 14.03
N GLU A 168 16.99 0.91 13.02
CA GLU A 168 18.18 1.76 12.89
C GLU A 168 18.04 2.76 11.74
N GLY A 169 17.70 2.27 10.54
CA GLY A 169 17.41 3.08 9.37
C GLY A 169 17.76 2.42 8.04
N ILE A 170 17.27 3.01 6.96
CA ILE A 170 17.35 2.51 5.58
C ILE A 170 18.52 3.18 4.86
N GLY A 171 19.32 2.40 4.13
CA GLY A 171 20.35 2.94 3.22
C GLY A 171 21.39 3.87 3.87
N GLY A 172 21.71 3.67 5.15
CA GLY A 172 22.65 4.51 5.90
C GLY A 172 22.06 5.82 6.45
N THR A 173 20.76 6.06 6.24
CA THR A 173 20.02 7.17 6.85
C THR A 173 19.47 6.77 8.24
N LYS A 174 18.84 7.72 8.95
CA LYS A 174 18.06 7.46 10.18
C LYS A 174 16.57 7.21 9.91
N LEU A 175 16.16 7.15 8.64
CA LEU A 175 14.77 6.91 8.28
C LEU A 175 14.46 5.44 8.41
N ARG A 176 13.45 5.12 9.20
CA ARG A 176 13.08 3.74 9.52
C ARG A 176 11.85 3.32 8.73
N ALA A 177 11.77 2.02 8.44
CA ALA A 177 10.55 1.42 7.92
C ALA A 177 9.46 1.36 9.00
N GLY A 178 8.22 1.71 8.63
CA GLY A 178 7.05 1.60 9.51
C GLY A 178 6.24 0.31 9.33
N ILE A 179 6.52 -0.46 8.27
CA ILE A 179 5.84 -1.73 7.96
C ILE A 179 6.82 -2.73 7.31
N ILE A 180 6.50 -4.02 7.30
CA ILE A 180 7.19 -5.05 6.53
C ILE A 180 6.34 -5.42 5.31
N LYS A 181 6.95 -5.54 4.12
CA LYS A 181 6.35 -6.20 2.94
C LYS A 181 7.01 -7.55 2.70
N VAL A 182 6.20 -8.59 2.49
CA VAL A 182 6.66 -9.91 2.01
C VAL A 182 5.83 -10.38 0.83
N ALA A 183 6.41 -11.12 -0.10
CA ALA A 183 5.69 -11.54 -1.30
C ALA A 183 5.72 -13.04 -1.55
N GLN A 184 4.56 -13.59 -1.89
CA GLN A 184 4.43 -14.88 -2.51
C GLN A 184 4.26 -14.69 -4.02
N GLU A 185 4.89 -15.56 -4.79
CA GLU A 185 4.79 -15.66 -6.24
C GLU A 185 4.34 -17.06 -6.65
N LYS A 186 4.81 -18.10 -5.94
CA LYS A 186 4.48 -19.50 -6.20
C LYS A 186 3.50 -20.05 -5.18
N SER A 187 2.60 -20.94 -5.62
CA SER A 187 1.70 -21.71 -4.76
C SER A 187 1.84 -23.20 -5.12
N PRO A 188 2.41 -24.05 -4.25
CA PRO A 188 2.92 -23.74 -2.90
C PRO A 188 4.16 -22.83 -2.93
N MET A 189 4.44 -22.17 -1.81
CA MET A 189 5.64 -21.34 -1.63
C MET A 189 6.92 -22.16 -1.86
N SER A 190 7.89 -21.54 -2.52
CA SER A 190 9.28 -21.98 -2.53
C SER A 190 9.89 -21.95 -1.12
N ASP A 191 11.04 -22.61 -0.97
CA ASP A 191 11.77 -22.58 0.29
C ASP A 191 12.31 -21.19 0.63
N TRP A 192 12.68 -20.40 -0.37
CA TRP A 192 13.10 -19.01 -0.15
C TRP A 192 11.94 -18.15 0.34
N GLU A 193 10.77 -18.24 -0.28
CA GLU A 193 9.57 -17.51 0.16
C GLU A 193 9.16 -17.90 1.59
N LYS A 194 9.16 -19.20 1.93
CA LYS A 194 8.87 -19.64 3.31
C LYS A 194 9.83 -19.00 4.33
N LYS A 195 11.13 -18.97 4.04
CA LYS A 195 12.15 -18.34 4.90
C LYS A 195 11.89 -16.84 5.06
N VAL A 196 11.55 -16.13 3.98
CA VAL A 196 11.19 -14.71 4.00
C VAL A 196 9.98 -14.46 4.91
N PHE A 197 8.90 -15.22 4.76
CA PHE A 197 7.70 -15.07 5.60
C PHE A 197 8.00 -15.40 7.07
N GLN A 198 8.77 -16.46 7.35
CA GLN A 198 9.21 -16.80 8.71
C GLN A 198 10.09 -15.72 9.34
N ALA A 199 10.99 -15.11 8.56
CA ALA A 199 11.81 -13.99 8.99
C ALA A 199 10.94 -12.77 9.33
N ALA A 200 9.95 -12.44 8.50
CA ALA A 200 9.03 -11.33 8.76
C ALA A 200 8.21 -11.55 10.05
N ALA A 201 7.70 -12.77 10.26
CA ALA A 201 7.04 -13.15 11.51
C ALA A 201 7.96 -12.98 12.73
N THR A 202 9.23 -13.37 12.61
CA THR A 202 10.23 -13.19 13.67
C THR A 202 10.45 -11.73 14.00
N VAL A 203 10.54 -10.85 12.99
CA VAL A 203 10.73 -9.40 13.18
C VAL A 203 9.49 -8.76 13.78
N GLN A 204 8.29 -9.07 13.28
CA GLN A 204 7.04 -8.61 13.88
C GLN A 204 6.95 -9.05 15.34
N LYS A 205 7.26 -10.30 15.67
CA LYS A 205 7.20 -10.78 17.05
C LYS A 205 8.16 -10.02 17.98
N LYS A 206 9.34 -9.64 17.49
CA LYS A 206 10.36 -8.90 18.25
C LYS A 206 10.02 -7.42 18.44
N THR A 207 9.36 -6.80 17.46
CA THR A 207 9.24 -5.34 17.37
C THR A 207 7.79 -4.83 17.39
N GLY A 208 6.82 -5.69 17.13
CA GLY A 208 5.43 -5.32 16.91
C GLY A 208 5.16 -4.61 15.59
N ILE A 209 6.13 -4.53 14.66
CA ILE A 209 5.94 -3.92 13.33
C ILE A 209 4.92 -4.69 12.49
N ASN A 210 4.07 -3.98 11.78
CA ASN A 210 3.02 -4.56 10.94
C ASN A 210 3.58 -5.29 9.69
N ILE A 211 2.81 -6.23 9.15
CA ILE A 211 3.15 -7.00 7.94
C ILE A 211 2.06 -6.83 6.86
N ALA A 212 2.49 -6.36 5.70
CA ALA A 212 1.76 -6.39 4.45
C ALA A 212 2.25 -7.59 3.60
N THR A 213 1.34 -8.37 3.03
CA THR A 213 1.74 -9.40 2.06
C THR A 213 1.49 -8.97 0.62
N HIS A 214 2.19 -9.56 -0.34
CA HIS A 214 1.84 -9.52 -1.77
C HIS A 214 0.92 -10.68 -2.12
N THR A 215 0.34 -10.63 -3.32
CA THR A 215 -0.61 -11.62 -3.88
C THR A 215 -0.18 -13.07 -3.61
N GLY A 216 -1.12 -14.01 -3.64
CA GLY A 216 -0.83 -15.44 -3.56
C GLY A 216 -1.94 -16.20 -2.86
N ASN A 217 -1.60 -17.35 -2.27
CA ASN A 217 -2.52 -18.08 -1.43
C ASN A 217 -2.49 -17.49 -0.01
N ALA A 218 -3.38 -16.53 0.27
CA ALA A 218 -3.45 -15.86 1.57
C ALA A 218 -3.60 -16.84 2.74
N VAL A 219 -4.27 -17.99 2.56
CA VAL A 219 -4.38 -19.03 3.60
C VAL A 219 -3.02 -19.68 3.87
N GLU A 220 -2.24 -19.98 2.84
CA GLU A 220 -0.87 -20.48 2.99
C GLU A 220 0.02 -19.42 3.69
N GLN A 221 -0.04 -18.17 3.24
CA GLN A 221 0.69 -17.05 3.85
C GLN A 221 0.38 -16.89 5.33
N PHE A 222 -0.90 -16.86 5.68
CA PHE A 222 -1.37 -16.81 7.05
C PHE A 222 -0.82 -17.95 7.89
N ASN A 223 -0.90 -19.18 7.37
CA ASN A 223 -0.41 -20.36 8.08
C ASN A 223 1.10 -20.31 8.32
N VAL A 224 1.89 -19.86 7.35
CA VAL A 224 3.36 -19.74 7.51
C VAL A 224 3.70 -18.67 8.55
N LEU A 225 3.07 -17.49 8.47
CA LEU A 225 3.32 -16.38 9.39
C LEU A 225 2.93 -16.74 10.82
N THR A 226 1.72 -17.25 11.02
CA THR A 226 1.18 -17.55 12.36
C THR A 226 1.87 -18.74 13.01
N LYS A 227 2.24 -19.78 12.26
CA LYS A 227 3.07 -20.89 12.78
C LYS A 227 4.46 -20.40 13.22
N ALA A 228 5.00 -19.37 12.57
CA ALA A 228 6.23 -18.71 12.99
C ALA A 228 6.03 -17.71 14.15
N GLY A 229 4.81 -17.56 14.65
CA GLY A 229 4.47 -16.76 15.83
C GLY A 229 4.12 -15.31 15.54
N ALA A 230 3.78 -14.97 14.30
CA ALA A 230 3.18 -13.67 13.99
C ALA A 230 1.78 -13.53 14.62
N ASP A 231 1.45 -12.35 15.14
CA ASP A 231 0.10 -11.96 15.54
C ASP A 231 -0.74 -11.65 14.29
N PRO A 232 -1.82 -12.43 14.03
CA PRO A 232 -2.76 -12.16 12.95
C PRO A 232 -3.23 -10.72 12.87
N LYS A 233 -3.43 -10.05 14.01
CA LYS A 233 -3.99 -8.69 14.07
C LYS A 233 -3.09 -7.63 13.45
N LYS A 234 -1.83 -7.98 13.17
CA LYS A 234 -0.79 -7.14 12.58
C LYS A 234 -0.41 -7.59 11.17
N ILE A 235 -1.29 -8.31 10.49
CA ILE A 235 -1.09 -8.83 9.15
C ILE A 235 -2.25 -8.36 8.27
N TYR A 236 -1.95 -7.87 7.07
CA TYR A 236 -2.94 -7.76 6.01
C TYR A 236 -2.51 -8.46 4.74
N PHE A 237 -3.51 -8.98 4.03
CA PHE A 237 -3.34 -9.72 2.79
C PHE A 237 -3.83 -8.87 1.61
N SER A 238 -2.94 -8.61 0.66
CA SER A 238 -3.20 -7.71 -0.47
C SER A 238 -3.66 -8.41 -1.73
N HIS A 239 -4.28 -7.66 -2.65
CA HIS A 239 -4.82 -8.15 -3.92
C HIS A 239 -5.79 -9.33 -3.76
N VAL A 240 -6.45 -9.44 -2.60
CA VAL A 240 -7.24 -10.64 -2.28
C VAL A 240 -8.52 -10.74 -3.09
N ASP A 241 -8.92 -9.67 -3.78
CA ASP A 241 -10.07 -9.56 -4.65
C ASP A 241 -9.90 -10.30 -5.99
N VAL A 242 -8.66 -10.53 -6.44
CA VAL A 242 -8.37 -11.15 -7.73
C VAL A 242 -8.87 -12.61 -7.78
N ARG A 243 -9.67 -12.94 -8.80
CA ARG A 243 -10.18 -14.30 -9.07
C ARG A 243 -11.03 -14.91 -7.94
N ARG A 244 -11.73 -14.08 -7.16
CA ARG A 244 -12.63 -14.53 -6.07
C ARG A 244 -14.10 -14.66 -6.44
N ASN A 245 -14.50 -14.17 -7.62
CA ASN A 245 -15.91 -14.13 -8.03
C ASN A 245 -16.83 -13.47 -6.99
N GLY A 246 -16.34 -12.44 -6.30
CA GLY A 246 -17.15 -11.63 -5.39
C GLY A 246 -17.40 -12.25 -4.02
N LYS A 247 -16.58 -13.21 -3.58
CA LYS A 247 -16.79 -13.96 -2.34
C LYS A 247 -15.56 -14.00 -1.43
N VAL A 248 -15.77 -13.74 -0.13
CA VAL A 248 -14.71 -13.79 0.89
C VAL A 248 -14.22 -15.22 1.12
N GLY A 249 -15.14 -16.19 1.13
CA GLY A 249 -14.85 -17.63 1.11
C GLY A 249 -13.83 -18.07 2.18
N ASP A 250 -12.75 -18.70 1.72
CA ASP A 250 -11.68 -19.24 2.57
C ASP A 250 -10.85 -18.20 3.34
N LEU A 251 -11.10 -16.90 3.12
CA LEU A 251 -10.47 -15.81 3.87
C LEU A 251 -11.21 -15.48 5.17
N LEU A 252 -12.43 -15.96 5.35
CA LEU A 252 -13.22 -15.70 6.56
C LEU A 252 -12.50 -16.13 7.85
N PRO A 253 -11.83 -17.31 7.93
CA PRO A 253 -11.05 -17.68 9.11
C PRO A 253 -9.88 -16.73 9.42
N LEU A 254 -9.28 -16.09 8.41
CA LEU A 254 -8.18 -15.12 8.60
C LEU A 254 -8.72 -13.86 9.27
N LEU A 255 -9.87 -13.38 8.80
CA LEU A 255 -10.61 -12.27 9.39
C LEU A 255 -11.04 -12.57 10.84
N GLN A 256 -11.55 -13.78 11.10
CA GLN A 256 -11.90 -14.26 12.44
C GLN A 256 -10.69 -14.26 13.40
N ALA A 257 -9.51 -14.61 12.90
CA ALA A 257 -8.27 -14.54 13.67
C ALA A 257 -7.79 -13.09 13.93
N GLY A 258 -8.36 -12.12 13.22
CA GLY A 258 -8.13 -10.69 13.41
C GLY A 258 -7.27 -10.04 12.34
N ALA A 259 -6.85 -10.78 11.31
CA ALA A 259 -6.13 -10.22 10.16
C ALA A 259 -7.00 -9.28 9.34
N TYR A 260 -6.35 -8.48 8.51
CA TYR A 260 -6.98 -7.55 7.60
C TYR A 260 -6.89 -8.07 6.16
N LEU A 261 -7.83 -7.64 5.34
CA LEU A 261 -7.81 -7.84 3.90
C LEU A 261 -7.64 -6.49 3.22
N GLU A 262 -7.05 -6.49 2.03
CA GLU A 262 -6.79 -5.29 1.26
C GLU A 262 -7.19 -5.51 -0.20
N VAL A 263 -7.88 -4.51 -0.75
CA VAL A 263 -8.43 -4.49 -2.10
C VAL A 263 -7.90 -3.27 -2.83
N ASP A 264 -7.05 -3.48 -3.83
CA ASP A 264 -6.34 -2.43 -4.56
C ASP A 264 -6.49 -2.51 -6.08
N THR A 265 -7.08 -3.57 -6.65
CA THR A 265 -7.09 -3.73 -8.11
C THR A 265 -8.15 -2.90 -8.84
N PHE A 266 -8.59 -1.79 -8.23
CA PHE A 266 -9.53 -0.87 -8.85
C PHE A 266 -9.01 -0.30 -10.17
N GLY A 267 -9.89 -0.26 -11.18
CA GLY A 267 -9.50 0.13 -12.54
C GLY A 267 -8.65 -0.91 -13.26
N GLN A 268 -8.42 -2.11 -12.71
CA GLN A 268 -7.78 -3.24 -13.39
C GLN A 268 -8.83 -4.28 -13.82
N ALA A 269 -9.79 -3.89 -14.67
CA ALA A 269 -10.92 -4.73 -15.05
C ALA A 269 -10.54 -6.06 -15.73
N PHE A 270 -9.31 -6.16 -16.26
CA PHE A 270 -8.74 -7.40 -16.78
C PHE A 270 -8.48 -8.46 -15.68
N ASN A 271 -8.30 -8.04 -14.42
CA ASN A 271 -8.20 -8.94 -13.27
C ASN A 271 -9.58 -9.28 -12.71
N THR A 272 -10.38 -8.25 -12.41
CA THR A 272 -11.69 -8.38 -11.75
C THR A 272 -12.54 -7.17 -12.13
N SER A 273 -13.78 -7.42 -12.58
CA SER A 273 -14.68 -6.33 -12.95
C SER A 273 -15.13 -5.55 -11.71
N GLU A 274 -15.48 -4.27 -11.88
CA GLU A 274 -15.92 -3.41 -10.77
C GLU A 274 -17.09 -4.00 -9.98
N ALA A 275 -18.05 -4.64 -10.67
CA ALA A 275 -19.19 -5.28 -10.02
C ALA A 275 -18.77 -6.48 -9.16
N VAL A 276 -17.79 -7.27 -9.61
CA VAL A 276 -17.27 -8.42 -8.85
C VAL A 276 -16.44 -7.95 -7.66
N LEU A 277 -15.64 -6.90 -7.84
CA LEU A 277 -14.86 -6.28 -6.76
C LEU A 277 -15.80 -5.68 -5.69
N ALA A 278 -16.80 -4.90 -6.10
CA ALA A 278 -17.81 -4.35 -5.19
C ALA A 278 -18.58 -5.46 -4.46
N ALA A 279 -18.94 -6.55 -5.15
CA ALA A 279 -19.58 -7.71 -4.53
C ALA A 279 -18.67 -8.36 -3.48
N PHE A 280 -17.35 -8.46 -3.73
CA PHE A 280 -16.39 -8.98 -2.75
C PHE A 280 -16.32 -8.11 -1.49
N ILE A 281 -16.19 -6.79 -1.64
CA ILE A 281 -16.16 -5.84 -0.52
C ILE A 281 -17.48 -5.96 0.29
N ARG A 282 -18.62 -6.07 -0.41
CA ARG A 282 -19.93 -6.22 0.23
C ARG A 282 -20.02 -7.53 1.01
N ASP A 283 -19.55 -8.64 0.44
CA ASP A 283 -19.53 -9.96 1.09
C ASP A 283 -18.67 -9.95 2.38
N VAL A 284 -17.55 -9.21 2.40
CA VAL A 284 -16.74 -8.99 3.62
C VAL A 284 -17.51 -8.18 4.66
N CYS A 285 -18.22 -7.12 4.24
CA CYS A 285 -19.02 -6.27 5.12
C CYS A 285 -20.20 -7.02 5.74
N ASP A 286 -20.94 -7.77 4.92
CA ASP A 286 -22.11 -8.55 5.33
C ASP A 286 -21.70 -9.70 6.26
N ALA A 287 -20.48 -10.21 6.14
CA ALA A 287 -19.88 -11.16 7.08
C ALA A 287 -19.47 -10.52 8.43
N GLY A 288 -19.62 -9.19 8.60
CA GLY A 288 -19.34 -8.47 9.83
C GLY A 288 -17.90 -7.94 9.96
N TYR A 289 -17.14 -7.91 8.87
CA TYR A 289 -15.70 -7.59 8.88
C TYR A 289 -15.33 -6.30 8.13
N ALA A 290 -16.26 -5.35 8.00
CA ALA A 290 -15.97 -4.04 7.42
C ALA A 290 -14.80 -3.32 8.14
N ASN A 291 -14.62 -3.56 9.44
CA ASN A 291 -13.52 -3.02 10.26
C ASN A 291 -12.17 -3.77 10.08
N LYS A 292 -12.07 -4.64 9.09
CA LYS A 292 -10.89 -5.45 8.75
C LYS A 292 -10.52 -5.37 7.27
N LEU A 293 -10.98 -4.32 6.59
CA LEU A 293 -10.81 -4.14 5.16
C LEU A 293 -10.15 -2.80 4.84
N PHE A 294 -9.12 -2.82 4.02
CA PHE A 294 -8.54 -1.63 3.39
C PHE A 294 -8.95 -1.57 1.92
N ILE A 295 -9.03 -0.36 1.40
CA ILE A 295 -9.08 -0.11 -0.05
C ILE A 295 -7.91 0.79 -0.44
N SER A 296 -7.23 0.48 -1.55
CA SER A 296 -6.13 1.27 -2.10
C SER A 296 -6.15 1.23 -3.63
N ILE A 297 -5.10 1.69 -4.31
CA ILE A 297 -4.99 1.66 -5.78
C ILE A 297 -3.87 0.75 -6.28
N ASP A 298 -2.85 0.46 -5.45
CA ASP A 298 -1.60 -0.16 -5.90
C ASP A 298 -1.01 0.62 -7.10
N SER A 299 -0.88 1.94 -6.93
CA SER A 299 -0.33 2.80 -7.97
C SER A 299 1.16 2.49 -8.17
N ASN A 300 1.55 1.97 -9.34
CA ASN A 300 2.86 1.38 -9.59
C ASN A 300 3.56 1.95 -10.85
N TRP A 301 3.63 3.28 -10.91
CA TRP A 301 4.32 4.02 -11.97
C TRP A 301 5.84 3.74 -11.97
N HIS A 302 6.40 3.47 -13.13
CA HIS A 302 7.82 3.22 -13.33
C HIS A 302 8.29 3.75 -14.69
N TRP A 303 9.60 3.71 -14.91
CA TRP A 303 10.23 4.14 -16.15
C TRP A 303 10.62 2.95 -17.01
N VAL A 304 10.25 2.99 -18.29
CA VAL A 304 10.67 2.01 -19.30
C VAL A 304 11.22 2.77 -20.50
N ASN A 305 12.50 2.60 -20.79
CA ASN A 305 13.17 3.26 -21.93
C ASN A 305 12.97 4.79 -21.98
N GLY A 306 12.94 5.46 -20.82
CA GLY A 306 12.75 6.91 -20.72
C GLY A 306 11.29 7.37 -20.79
N GLU A 307 10.32 6.47 -20.81
CA GLU A 307 8.89 6.79 -20.75
C GLU A 307 8.28 6.35 -19.41
N LYS A 308 7.40 7.18 -18.84
CA LYS A 308 6.62 6.84 -17.65
C LYS A 308 5.51 5.88 -18.03
N LYS A 309 5.44 4.73 -17.36
CA LYS A 309 4.41 3.72 -17.57
C LYS A 309 3.82 3.26 -16.25
N PHE A 310 2.53 2.96 -16.28
CA PHE A 310 1.84 2.29 -15.20
C PHE A 310 1.95 0.77 -15.41
N GLU A 311 2.13 -0.06 -14.38
CA GLU A 311 2.17 -1.52 -14.57
C GLU A 311 0.82 -2.04 -15.10
N GLY A 312 0.84 -2.71 -16.25
CA GLY A 312 -0.38 -3.07 -16.99
C GLY A 312 -0.78 -2.05 -18.07
N ALA A 313 -0.03 -0.98 -18.30
CA ALA A 313 -0.11 -0.18 -19.53
C ALA A 313 0.67 -0.84 -20.69
N GLU A 314 1.07 -2.11 -20.55
CA GLU A 314 1.94 -2.84 -21.47
C GLU A 314 1.43 -4.26 -21.71
N ALA A 315 1.86 -4.87 -22.83
CA ALA A 315 1.58 -6.26 -23.12
C ALA A 315 2.13 -7.18 -21.99
N PRO A 316 1.45 -8.28 -21.66
CA PRO A 316 0.23 -8.81 -22.28
C PRO A 316 -1.08 -8.23 -21.70
N ARG A 317 -1.01 -7.31 -20.73
CA ARG A 317 -2.17 -6.80 -19.98
C ARG A 317 -2.53 -5.37 -20.33
N LEU A 318 -2.30 -4.96 -21.58
CA LEU A 318 -2.43 -3.58 -22.06
C LEU A 318 -3.82 -3.01 -21.76
N ASP A 319 -3.88 -2.12 -20.78
CA ASP A 319 -5.03 -1.29 -20.50
C ASP A 319 -4.71 0.16 -20.93
N PRO A 320 -5.35 0.71 -21.98
CA PRO A 320 -5.09 2.05 -22.46
C PRO A 320 -5.50 3.14 -21.45
N LEU A 321 -6.28 2.78 -20.42
CA LEU A 321 -6.69 3.68 -19.34
C LEU A 321 -5.85 3.50 -18.07
N ALA A 322 -4.83 2.64 -18.08
CA ALA A 322 -3.96 2.39 -16.93
C ALA A 322 -3.37 3.67 -16.34
N SER A 323 -3.05 4.66 -17.18
CA SER A 323 -2.50 5.95 -16.77
C SER A 323 -3.47 6.83 -15.98
N LYS A 324 -4.77 6.50 -15.93
CA LYS A 324 -5.72 7.17 -15.03
C LYS A 324 -5.53 6.77 -13.57
N ARG A 325 -4.94 5.59 -13.34
CA ARG A 325 -4.68 5.04 -12.00
C ARG A 325 -3.55 5.81 -11.35
N THR A 326 -3.93 6.76 -10.53
CA THR A 326 -3.05 7.55 -9.65
C THR A 326 -3.65 7.48 -8.25
N PHE A 327 -2.95 7.99 -7.24
CA PHE A 327 -3.52 8.10 -5.89
C PHE A 327 -4.87 8.84 -5.85
N SER A 328 -5.07 9.82 -6.74
CA SER A 328 -6.34 10.58 -6.84
C SER A 328 -7.49 9.75 -7.43
N TYR A 329 -7.19 8.66 -8.15
CA TYR A 329 -8.19 7.77 -8.77
C TYR A 329 -9.14 7.17 -7.73
N MET A 330 -8.66 6.98 -6.49
CA MET A 330 -9.50 6.57 -5.35
C MET A 330 -10.72 7.48 -5.19
N PHE A 331 -10.57 8.78 -5.44
CA PHE A 331 -11.61 9.78 -5.19
C PHE A 331 -12.37 10.18 -6.44
N THR A 332 -11.70 10.20 -7.59
CA THR A 332 -12.32 10.60 -8.85
C THR A 332 -13.18 9.51 -9.46
N ASP A 333 -12.86 8.24 -9.19
CA ASP A 333 -13.48 7.10 -9.86
C ASP A 333 -13.93 6.01 -8.85
N VAL A 334 -13.05 5.55 -7.95
CA VAL A 334 -13.35 4.41 -7.06
C VAL A 334 -14.48 4.69 -6.10
N ILE A 335 -14.39 5.73 -5.27
CA ILE A 335 -15.43 6.10 -4.30
C ILE A 335 -16.78 6.37 -4.99
N PRO A 336 -16.85 7.17 -6.09
CA PRO A 336 -18.09 7.31 -6.86
C PRO A 336 -18.66 5.98 -7.35
N THR A 337 -17.82 5.04 -7.80
CA THR A 337 -18.25 3.70 -8.21
C THR A 337 -18.79 2.90 -7.03
N LEU A 338 -18.12 2.91 -5.87
CA LEU A 338 -18.62 2.25 -4.66
C LEU A 338 -19.97 2.84 -4.20
N PHE A 339 -20.19 4.15 -4.31
CA PHE A 339 -21.51 4.74 -4.04
C PHE A 339 -22.60 4.23 -4.98
N LYS A 340 -22.31 4.02 -6.27
CA LYS A 340 -23.26 3.39 -7.21
C LYS A 340 -23.62 1.96 -6.81
N PHE A 341 -22.70 1.25 -6.18
CA PHE A 341 -22.92 -0.09 -5.62
C PHE A 341 -23.50 -0.09 -4.19
N GLY A 342 -23.92 1.07 -3.68
CA GLY A 342 -24.65 1.20 -2.42
C GLY A 342 -23.78 1.27 -1.17
N PHE A 343 -22.46 1.48 -1.30
CA PHE A 343 -21.62 1.75 -0.14
C PHE A 343 -21.92 3.13 0.46
N SER A 344 -21.89 3.22 1.78
CA SER A 344 -22.10 4.46 2.52
C SER A 344 -20.78 5.22 2.75
N MET A 345 -20.87 6.52 3.01
CA MET A 345 -19.69 7.30 3.40
C MET A 345 -19.07 6.79 4.71
N ASN A 346 -19.87 6.22 5.62
CA ASN A 346 -19.34 5.62 6.85
C ASN A 346 -18.45 4.41 6.55
N GLU A 347 -18.87 3.53 5.63
CA GLU A 347 -18.05 2.40 5.19
C GLU A 347 -16.76 2.88 4.51
N ILE A 348 -16.83 3.87 3.61
CA ILE A 348 -15.64 4.46 2.98
C ILE A 348 -14.69 5.06 4.02
N ARG A 349 -15.21 5.77 5.03
CA ARG A 349 -14.41 6.28 6.15
C ARG A 349 -13.77 5.14 6.94
N THR A 350 -14.51 4.07 7.21
CA THR A 350 -13.96 2.90 7.90
C THR A 350 -12.78 2.29 7.14
N PHE A 351 -12.88 2.16 5.82
CA PHE A 351 -11.80 1.56 5.02
C PHE A 351 -10.56 2.45 4.91
N LEU A 352 -10.73 3.77 4.83
CA LEU A 352 -9.65 4.74 4.52
C LEU A 352 -9.12 5.53 5.73
N VAL A 353 -9.80 5.51 6.87
CA VAL A 353 -9.42 6.28 8.07
C VAL A 353 -9.38 5.38 9.29
N ASP A 354 -10.53 4.80 9.66
CA ASP A 354 -10.63 4.10 10.95
C ASP A 354 -9.79 2.81 10.94
N ASN A 355 -9.84 2.03 9.86
CA ASN A 355 -9.06 0.79 9.77
C ASN A 355 -7.54 1.04 9.73
N PRO A 356 -7.00 1.96 8.89
CA PRO A 356 -5.58 2.29 8.89
C PRO A 356 -5.07 2.71 10.26
N GLN A 357 -5.77 3.63 10.93
CA GLN A 357 -5.45 4.05 12.29
C GLN A 357 -5.44 2.86 13.25
N ASN A 358 -6.53 2.07 13.30
CA ASN A 358 -6.63 0.89 14.17
C ASN A 358 -5.53 -0.15 13.93
N TYR A 359 -5.06 -0.28 12.69
CA TYR A 359 -4.01 -1.24 12.32
C TYR A 359 -2.64 -0.82 12.88
N PHE A 360 -2.34 0.47 12.90
CA PHE A 360 -1.11 0.99 13.50
C PHE A 360 -1.23 1.32 15.00
N GLU A 361 -2.44 1.51 15.55
CA GLU A 361 -2.68 1.76 16.98
C GLU A 361 -2.44 0.55 17.87
N ARG A 362 -2.58 -0.68 17.35
CA ARG A 362 -2.47 -1.92 18.13
C ARG A 362 -1.02 -2.18 18.54
N TYR A 363 -0.50 -1.38 19.45
CA TYR A 363 0.73 -1.55 20.21
C TYR A 363 0.36 -1.69 21.69
N SER A 364 0.21 -2.92 22.16
CA SER A 364 0.25 -3.26 23.58
C SER A 364 0.61 -4.73 23.74
#